data_AF-A0A6L6WW02-F1
#
_entry.id   AF-A0A6L6WW02-F1
#
_cell.length_a   1.000
_cell.length_b   1.000
_cell.length_c   1.000
_cell.angle_alpha   90.00
_cell.angle_beta   90.00
_cell.angle_gamma   90.00
#
_symmetry.space_group_name_H-M   'P 1'
#
loop_
_entity.id
_entity.type
_entity.pdbx_description
1 polymer ?
#
loop_
_entity_poly.entity_id
_entity_poly.type
_entity_poly.pdbx_seq_one_letter_code
_entity_poly.pdbx_strand_id
1 'polypeptide(L)'
;MRHTAHETSTQTLTRLIKALDNQHPITITYTKADGTETIRTIEIFDITVTAVGDIVLRAMDRTSGEARSFRLDRIQTYTIHRTAYVVPRPAADEPRPARGLATITVLYPIDLPALARVQLLADALAA
;
A
#
# COMPACT_ATOMS: atom_id res chain seq x y z
N MET A 1 -14.03 -10.95 3.90
CA MET A 1 -12.86 -10.17 3.40
C MET A 1 -12.90 -10.22 1.89
N ARG A 2 -12.41 -9.19 1.17
CA ARG A 2 -12.29 -9.24 -0.30
C ARG A 2 -11.11 -10.12 -0.68
N HIS A 3 -11.26 -10.95 -1.71
CA HIS A 3 -10.20 -11.81 -2.23
C HIS A 3 -9.51 -11.14 -3.42
N THR A 4 -8.18 -10.99 -3.34
CA THR A 4 -7.39 -10.37 -4.42
C THR A 4 -7.35 -11.25 -5.66
N ALA A 5 -7.48 -12.57 -5.53
CA ALA A 5 -7.59 -13.49 -6.67
C ALA A 5 -8.79 -13.23 -7.59
N HIS A 6 -9.82 -12.52 -7.11
CA HIS A 6 -11.01 -12.16 -7.89
C HIS A 6 -11.01 -10.68 -8.33
N GLU A 7 -9.90 -9.95 -8.13
CA GLU A 7 -9.73 -8.55 -8.50
C GLU A 7 -8.41 -8.39 -9.29
N THR A 8 -8.33 -7.39 -10.15
CA THR A 8 -7.04 -7.06 -10.76
C THR A 8 -6.12 -6.37 -9.75
N SER A 9 -4.80 -6.44 -9.96
CA SER A 9 -3.83 -5.71 -9.12
C SER A 9 -4.13 -4.21 -9.08
N THR A 10 -4.54 -3.62 -10.21
CA THR A 10 -5.04 -2.24 -10.35
C THR A 10 -6.23 -1.95 -9.44
N GLN A 11 -7.24 -2.83 -9.42
CA GLN A 11 -8.42 -2.65 -8.57
C GLN A 11 -8.07 -2.72 -7.09
N THR A 12 -7.25 -3.70 -6.70
CA THR A 12 -6.75 -3.85 -5.33
C THR A 12 -6.00 -2.58 -4.91
N LEU A 13 -5.00 -2.17 -5.71
CA LEU A 13 -4.20 -0.97 -5.44
C LEU A 13 -5.07 0.29 -5.32
N THR A 14 -6.03 0.49 -6.23
CA THR A 14 -6.97 1.63 -6.19
C THR A 14 -7.69 1.71 -4.85
N ARG A 15 -8.12 0.57 -4.32
CA ARG A 15 -8.87 0.50 -3.06
C ARG A 15 -7.97 0.74 -1.85
N LEU A 16 -6.75 0.21 -1.86
CA LEU A 16 -5.77 0.46 -0.79
C LEU A 16 -5.31 1.92 -0.77
N ILE A 17 -5.11 2.55 -1.93
CA ILE A 17 -4.84 3.99 -2.03
C ILE A 17 -6.01 4.80 -1.46
N LYS A 18 -7.25 4.47 -1.81
CA LYS A 18 -8.42 5.15 -1.21
C LYS A 18 -8.47 4.97 0.31
N ALA A 19 -8.09 3.81 0.83
CA ALA A 19 -8.03 3.59 2.27
C ALA A 19 -6.93 4.43 2.94
N LEU A 20 -5.75 4.54 2.31
CA LEU A 20 -4.68 5.46 2.70
C LEU A 20 -5.16 6.92 2.72
N ASP A 21 -5.78 7.39 1.64
CA ASP A 21 -6.30 8.76 1.50
C ASP A 21 -7.31 9.10 2.61
N ASN A 22 -8.17 8.14 2.97
CA ASN A 22 -9.17 8.31 4.03
C ASN A 22 -8.66 7.95 5.43
N GLN A 23 -7.38 7.56 5.58
CA GLN A 23 -6.80 7.09 6.84
C GLN A 23 -7.61 5.97 7.51
N HIS A 24 -8.00 4.99 6.69
CA HIS A 24 -8.79 3.84 7.07
C HIS A 24 -7.91 2.59 7.22
N PRO A 25 -7.89 1.94 8.39
CA PRO A 25 -7.06 0.78 8.62
C PRO A 25 -7.59 -0.41 7.82
N ILE A 26 -6.70 -1.34 7.49
CA ILE A 26 -7.00 -2.47 6.62
C ILE A 26 -6.57 -3.74 7.31
N THR A 27 -7.47 -4.70 7.46
CA THR A 27 -7.06 -6.06 7.83
C THR A 27 -6.70 -6.84 6.57
N ILE A 28 -5.50 -7.41 6.53
CA ILE A 28 -5.01 -8.23 5.42
C ILE A 28 -4.76 -9.66 5.87
N THR A 29 -4.97 -10.61 4.96
CA THR A 29 -4.33 -11.94 5.02
C THR A 29 -3.10 -11.87 4.12
N TYR A 30 -1.93 -12.10 4.71
CA TYR A 30 -0.63 -11.95 4.04
C TYR A 30 0.17 -13.23 4.11
N THR A 31 0.61 -13.70 2.95
CA THR A 31 1.51 -14.85 2.84
C THR A 31 2.94 -14.36 2.79
N LYS A 32 3.75 -14.74 3.78
CA LYS A 32 5.18 -14.39 3.82
C LYS A 32 5.96 -15.17 2.76
N ALA A 33 7.22 -14.76 2.55
CA ALA A 33 8.12 -15.46 1.63
C ALA A 33 8.35 -16.94 2.02
N ASP A 34 8.26 -17.26 3.32
CA ASP A 34 8.37 -18.61 3.86
C ASP A 34 7.08 -19.44 3.71
N GLY A 35 6.04 -18.88 3.09
CA GLY A 35 4.73 -19.53 2.93
C GLY A 35 3.80 -19.37 4.13
N THR A 36 4.25 -18.80 5.25
CA THR A 36 3.42 -18.62 6.44
C THR A 36 2.37 -17.54 6.20
N GLU A 37 1.11 -17.87 6.46
CA GLU A 37 0.02 -16.91 6.44
C GLU A 37 -0.11 -16.19 7.77
N THR A 38 -0.36 -14.88 7.71
CA THR A 38 -0.65 -14.06 8.88
C THR A 38 -1.81 -13.13 8.59
N ILE A 39 -2.66 -12.90 9.59
CA ILE A 39 -3.74 -11.91 9.53
C ILE A 39 -3.33 -10.71 10.39
N ARG A 40 -3.35 -9.51 9.81
CA ARG A 40 -2.89 -8.29 10.49
C ARG A 40 -3.76 -7.11 10.13
N THR A 41 -3.96 -6.19 11.08
CA THR A 41 -4.58 -4.89 10.80
C THR A 41 -3.49 -3.83 10.70
N ILE A 42 -3.45 -3.16 9.56
CA ILE A 42 -2.37 -2.25 9.19
C ILE A 42 -2.92 -0.85 8.86
N GLU A 43 -2.10 0.17 9.12
CA GLU A 43 -2.38 1.57 8.81
C GLU A 43 -1.34 2.05 7.80
N ILE A 44 -1.70 2.05 6.52
CA ILE A 44 -0.80 2.44 5.43
C ILE A 44 -0.42 3.90 5.61
N PHE A 45 0.87 4.20 5.51
CA PHE A 45 1.35 5.58 5.51
C PHE A 45 2.15 5.94 4.26
N ASP A 46 2.56 4.95 3.47
CA ASP A 46 3.35 5.15 2.26
C ASP A 46 3.21 3.93 1.32
N ILE A 47 3.33 4.15 0.00
CA ILE A 47 3.27 3.12 -1.04
C ILE A 47 4.39 3.39 -2.03
N THR A 48 5.28 2.41 -2.20
CA THR A 48 6.48 2.53 -3.02
C THR A 48 6.55 1.43 -4.07
N VAL A 49 7.15 1.73 -5.21
CA VAL A 49 7.52 0.73 -6.22
C VAL A 49 9.02 0.47 -6.12
N THR A 50 9.41 -0.80 -6.03
CA THR A 50 10.83 -1.19 -5.99
C THR A 50 11.46 -1.11 -7.38
N ALA A 51 12.79 -1.14 -7.44
CA ALA A 51 13.53 -1.14 -8.72
C ALA A 51 13.18 -2.33 -9.63
N VAL A 52 12.65 -3.43 -9.08
CA VAL A 52 12.24 -4.63 -9.82
C VAL A 52 10.73 -4.66 -10.09
N GLY A 53 10.00 -3.57 -9.84
CA GLY A 53 8.57 -3.43 -10.14
C GLY A 53 7.61 -3.90 -9.04
N ASP A 54 8.10 -4.44 -7.92
CA ASP A 54 7.22 -4.83 -6.82
C ASP A 54 6.55 -3.60 -6.18
N ILE A 55 5.24 -3.65 -5.95
CA ILE A 55 4.50 -2.64 -5.18
C ILE A 55 4.55 -3.02 -3.70
N VAL A 56 5.05 -2.10 -2.87
CA VAL A 56 5.23 -2.28 -1.43
C VAL A 56 4.43 -1.24 -0.66
N LEU A 57 3.58 -1.72 0.24
CA LEU A 57 2.80 -0.95 1.19
C LEU A 57 3.62 -0.83 2.48
N ARG A 58 3.89 0.39 2.94
CA ARG A 58 4.48 0.65 4.24
C ARG A 58 3.38 1.07 5.20
N ALA A 59 3.30 0.39 6.33
CA ALA A 59 2.20 0.56 7.25
C ALA A 59 2.62 0.35 8.70
N MET A 60 1.89 0.97 9.62
CA MET A 60 1.95 0.62 11.03
C MET A 60 1.12 -0.64 11.26
N ASP A 61 1.70 -1.67 11.87
CA ASP A 61 0.96 -2.85 12.31
C ASP A 61 0.34 -2.56 13.69
N ARG A 62 -1.00 -2.64 13.81
CA ARG A 62 -1.69 -2.40 15.07
C ARG A 62 -1.33 -3.39 16.16
N THR A 63 -0.91 -4.59 15.79
CA THR A 63 -0.61 -5.66 16.75
C THR A 63 0.72 -5.42 17.44
N SER A 64 1.76 -5.06 16.67
CA SER A 64 3.10 -4.82 17.21
C SER A 64 3.37 -3.34 17.52
N GLY A 65 2.59 -2.41 16.97
CA GLY A 65 2.88 -0.98 17.03
C GLY A 65 4.08 -0.56 16.17
N GLU A 66 4.60 -1.47 15.32
CA GLU A 66 5.82 -1.26 14.55
C GLU A 66 5.51 -0.97 13.07
N ALA A 67 6.39 -0.20 12.43
CA ALA A 67 6.35 0.00 10.99
C ALA A 67 6.81 -1.29 10.27
N ARG A 68 6.03 -1.73 9.29
CA ARG A 68 6.30 -2.93 8.48
C ARG A 68 5.99 -2.67 7.01
N SER A 69 6.63 -3.48 6.15
CA SER A 69 6.45 -3.43 4.70
C SER A 69 5.78 -4.70 4.19
N PHE A 70 4.78 -4.55 3.32
CA PHE A 70 3.98 -5.63 2.75
C PHE A 70 3.96 -5.51 1.24
N ARG A 71 4.30 -6.58 0.51
CA ARG A 71 4.14 -6.57 -0.94
C ARG A 71 2.69 -6.79 -1.33
N LEU A 72 2.19 -6.04 -2.32
CA LEU A 72 0.82 -6.12 -2.79
C LEU A 72 0.45 -7.52 -3.30
N ASP A 73 1.35 -8.14 -4.06
CA ASP A 73 1.17 -9.46 -4.68
C ASP A 73 1.08 -10.61 -3.66
N ARG A 74 1.45 -10.36 -2.41
CA ARG A 74 1.39 -11.33 -1.30
C ARG A 74 0.19 -11.12 -0.38
N ILE A 75 -0.70 -10.18 -0.70
CA ILE A 75 -1.96 -9.99 0.01
C ILE A 75 -3.01 -10.89 -0.65
N GLN A 76 -3.53 -11.85 0.11
CA GLN A 76 -4.55 -12.79 -0.37
C GLN A 76 -5.96 -12.23 -0.22
N THR A 77 -6.20 -11.58 0.91
CA THR A 77 -7.48 -10.94 1.20
C THR A 77 -7.28 -9.65 1.97
N TYR A 78 -8.24 -8.75 1.86
CA TYR A 78 -8.25 -7.54 2.67
C TYR A 78 -9.68 -7.08 3.03
N THR A 79 -9.80 -6.38 4.14
CA THR A 79 -11.01 -5.65 4.56
C THR A 79 -10.60 -4.24 4.96
N ILE A 80 -11.21 -3.24 4.32
CA ILE A 80 -11.05 -1.84 4.70
C ILE A 80 -12.07 -1.52 5.79
N HIS A 81 -11.61 -0.99 6.91
CA HIS A 81 -12.47 -0.52 7.99
C HIS A 81 -12.78 0.96 7.82
N ARG A 82 -13.88 1.43 8.40
CA ARG A 82 -14.28 2.86 8.40
C ARG A 82 -13.96 3.55 9.73
N THR A 83 -12.88 3.11 10.38
CA THR A 83 -12.37 3.69 11.63
C THR A 83 -11.12 4.51 11.32
N ALA A 84 -10.73 5.40 12.23
CA ALA A 84 -9.52 6.21 12.06
C ALA A 84 -8.25 5.39 12.37
N TYR A 85 -7.12 5.88 11.89
CA TYR A 85 -5.79 5.48 12.34
C TYR A 85 -5.58 5.80 13.83
N VAL A 86 -4.83 4.93 14.51
CA VAL A 86 -4.58 5.04 15.95
C VAL A 86 -3.13 4.80 16.33
N VAL A 87 -2.29 4.31 15.40
CA VAL A 87 -0.88 4.03 15.70
C VAL A 87 -0.04 5.23 15.26
N PRO A 88 0.76 5.83 16.16
CA PRO A 88 1.64 6.93 15.79
C PRO A 88 2.67 6.45 14.77
N ARG A 89 2.85 7.22 13.71
CA ARG A 89 3.87 6.96 12.71
C ARG A 89 5.25 7.26 13.29
N PRO A 90 6.30 6.49 12.94
CA PRO A 90 7.66 6.87 13.27
C PRO A 90 7.95 8.27 12.70
N ALA A 91 8.74 9.06 13.43
CA ALA A 91 9.26 10.31 12.91
C ALA A 91 9.97 10.03 11.57
N ALA A 92 9.84 10.95 10.61
CA ALA A 92 10.50 10.79 9.32
C ALA A 92 12.02 10.83 9.52
N ASP A 93 12.65 9.66 9.65
CA ASP A 93 14.10 9.55 9.65
C ASP A 93 14.64 9.88 8.26
N GLU A 94 15.21 11.09 8.18
CA GLU A 94 15.95 11.70 7.07
C GLU A 94 15.21 11.80 5.72
N PRO A 95 15.53 12.82 4.90
CA PRO A 95 15.12 12.84 3.50
C PRO A 95 15.88 11.71 2.80
N ARG A 96 15.31 10.51 2.85
CA ARG A 96 15.85 9.36 2.14
C ARG A 96 15.82 9.72 0.66
N PRO A 97 16.95 9.61 -0.06
CA PRO A 97 16.98 9.99 -1.46
C PRO A 97 15.84 9.30 -2.17
N ALA A 98 14.97 10.10 -2.78
CA ALA A 98 13.93 9.65 -3.70
C ALA A 98 14.59 9.03 -4.94
N ARG A 99 15.32 7.93 -4.76
CA ARG A 99 15.71 7.02 -5.83
C ARG A 99 14.60 5.96 -5.90
N GLY A 100 13.46 6.42 -6.39
CA GLY A 100 12.22 5.65 -6.49
C GLY A 100 11.08 6.63 -6.70
N LEU A 101 10.66 6.78 -7.96
CA LEU A 101 9.74 7.82 -8.48
C LEU A 101 10.34 9.23 -8.62
N ALA A 102 11.50 9.33 -9.29
CA ALA A 102 11.94 10.54 -9.97
C ALA A 102 12.41 10.24 -11.40
N THR A 103 11.60 9.52 -12.18
CA THR A 103 11.48 9.76 -13.63
C THR A 103 10.03 9.68 -14.13
N ILE A 104 9.06 9.63 -13.21
CA ILE A 104 7.77 10.27 -13.40
C ILE A 104 7.46 10.96 -12.08
N THR A 105 7.72 12.27 -12.02
CA THR A 105 7.02 13.15 -11.07
C THR A 105 5.58 13.18 -11.53
N VAL A 106 4.79 12.15 -11.23
CA VAL A 106 3.40 12.46 -10.89
C VAL A 106 3.50 13.03 -9.49
N LEU A 107 3.72 14.34 -9.44
CA LEU A 107 3.35 15.17 -8.31
C LEU A 107 1.97 14.67 -7.90
N TYR A 108 1.87 14.04 -6.73
CA TYR A 108 0.65 13.48 -6.16
C TYR A 108 -0.51 14.48 -6.36
N PRO A 109 -1.35 14.37 -7.39
CA PRO A 109 -2.41 15.32 -7.59
C PRO A 109 -3.54 14.68 -6.81
N ILE A 110 -3.65 15.07 -5.54
CA ILE A 110 -4.78 14.66 -4.68
C ILE A 110 -6.12 15.00 -5.39
N ASP A 111 -6.07 15.96 -6.31
CA ASP A 111 -7.15 16.39 -7.19
C ASP A 111 -7.53 15.39 -8.30
N LEU A 112 -6.75 14.33 -8.55
CA LEU A 112 -7.10 13.31 -9.56
C LEU A 112 -7.92 12.15 -8.99
N PRO A 113 -8.95 11.67 -9.73
CA PRO A 113 -9.68 10.47 -9.38
C PRO A 113 -8.74 9.26 -9.23
N ALA A 114 -9.00 8.41 -8.23
CA ALA A 114 -8.16 7.27 -7.90
C ALA A 114 -7.83 6.34 -9.10
N LEU A 115 -8.77 6.16 -10.03
CA LEU A 115 -8.55 5.33 -11.22
C LEU A 115 -7.48 5.91 -12.16
N ALA A 116 -7.45 7.23 -12.35
CA ALA A 116 -6.43 7.89 -13.17
C ALA A 116 -5.03 7.78 -12.53
N ARG A 117 -4.98 7.85 -11.20
CA ARG A 117 -3.75 7.67 -10.42
C ARG A 117 -3.19 6.25 -10.56
N VAL A 118 -4.06 5.24 -10.55
CA VAL A 118 -3.63 3.85 -10.70
C VAL A 118 -3.19 3.55 -12.13
N GLN A 119 -3.82 4.15 -13.14
CA GLN A 119 -3.36 4.00 -14.52
C GLN A 119 -1.95 4.56 -14.71
N LEU A 120 -1.65 5.74 -14.15
CA LEU A 120 -0.29 6.31 -14.17
C LEU A 120 0.77 5.40 -13.53
N LEU A 121 0.41 4.75 -12.42
CA LEU A 121 1.26 3.75 -11.76
C LEU A 121 1.43 2.48 -12.62
N ALA A 122 0.36 2.03 -13.27
CA ALA A 122 0.40 0.86 -14.15
C ALA A 122 1.24 1.12 -15.41
N ASP A 123 1.13 2.31 -16.01
CA ASP A 123 1.91 2.71 -17.19
C ASP A 123 3.39 2.83 -16.83
N ALA A 124 3.72 3.33 -15.64
CA ALA A 124 5.10 3.41 -15.13
C ALA A 124 5.74 2.03 -14.90
N LEU A 125 4.93 1.00 -14.62
CA LEU A 125 5.38 -0.39 -14.42
C LEU A 125 5.52 -1.17 -15.75
N ALA A 126 4.94 -0.66 -16.83
CA ALA A 126 4.95 -1.30 -18.15
C ALA A 126 6.05 -0.76 -19.09
N ALA A 127 6.78 0.27 -18.67
CA ALA A 127 7.91 0.89 -19.38
C ALA A 127 9.25 0.33 -18.90
#